data_AF-A0A918ZPI4-F1
#
_entry.id   AF-A0A918ZPI4-F1
#
_cell.length_a   1.000
_cell.length_b   1.000
_cell.length_c   1.000
_cell.angle_alpha   90.00
_cell.angle_beta   90.00
_cell.angle_gamma   90.00
#
_symmetry.space_group_name_H-M   'P 1'
#
loop_
_entity.id
_entity.type
_entity.pdbx_description
1 polymer ?
#
loop_
_entity_poly.entity_id
_entity_poly.type
_entity_poly.pdbx_seq_one_letter_code
_entity_poly.pdbx_strand_id
1 'polypeptide(L)'
;MDQAPATLGRRERNKIRTKERLYDAALTLFTEQGYDETSIDEIAERADVARGTFFNYFQHKEDLLSTWGEKRRSALTTALTSDGRGGGSAAEQLRRCMTVLGRMSEEHQKETGALLMAWVRAGHPLVEEPYLADLFAQIAATGMQRGEFREHVAPEHAGNALRDIYLGALYRWCGRPDGPTGTLTKELLAALDLMLHGLVSSPTPEEATR
;
A
#
# COMPACT_ATOMS: atom_id res chain seq x y z
N MET A 1 -25.32 7.81 29.50
CA MET A 1 -25.89 8.65 28.41
C MET A 1 -25.07 8.36 27.18
N ASP A 2 -25.69 7.62 26.27
CA ASP A 2 -25.12 7.09 25.04
C ASP A 2 -25.03 8.24 24.02
N GLN A 3 -23.82 8.67 23.67
CA GLN A 3 -23.61 9.72 22.67
C GLN A 3 -23.63 9.07 21.29
N ALA A 4 -24.76 9.18 20.60
CA ALA A 4 -24.85 8.83 19.18
C ALA A 4 -23.84 9.67 18.36
N PRO A 5 -23.16 9.10 17.35
CA PRO A 5 -22.18 9.83 16.56
C PRO A 5 -22.86 11.01 15.84
N ALA A 6 -22.32 12.22 16.03
CA ALA A 6 -22.83 13.44 15.41
C ALA A 6 -22.93 13.26 13.89
N THR A 7 -24.15 13.29 13.36
CA THR A 7 -24.40 13.13 11.93
C THR A 7 -23.82 14.33 11.19
N LEU A 8 -22.81 14.12 10.33
CA LEU A 8 -22.12 15.17 9.58
C LEU A 8 -23.09 16.17 8.94
N GLY A 9 -22.85 17.47 9.11
CA GLY A 9 -23.68 18.52 8.51
C GLY A 9 -23.69 18.49 6.97
N ARG A 10 -24.75 19.01 6.34
CA ARG A 10 -24.93 19.02 4.87
C ARG A 10 -23.73 19.61 4.11
N ARG A 11 -23.10 20.66 4.67
CA ARG A 11 -21.90 21.29 4.08
C ARG A 11 -20.70 20.34 4.07
N GLU A 12 -20.47 19.62 5.17
CA GLU A 12 -19.36 18.67 5.29
C GLU A 12 -19.55 17.46 4.36
N ARG A 13 -20.78 16.94 4.26
CA ARG A 13 -21.09 15.87 3.30
C ARG A 13 -20.86 16.30 1.85
N ASN A 14 -21.26 17.53 1.49
CA ASN A 14 -21.01 18.07 0.16
C ASN A 14 -19.51 18.24 -0.12
N LYS A 15 -18.73 18.64 0.90
CA LYS A 15 -17.27 18.78 0.82
C LYS A 15 -16.62 17.43 0.50
N ILE A 16 -16.94 16.39 1.28
CA ILE A 16 -16.44 15.02 1.06
C ILE A 16 -16.79 14.52 -0.34
N ARG A 17 -18.06 14.62 -0.73
CA ARG A 17 -18.52 14.16 -2.06
C ARG A 17 -17.82 14.87 -3.21
N THR A 18 -17.54 16.16 -3.07
CA THR A 18 -16.84 16.93 -4.12
C THR A 18 -15.38 16.50 -4.21
N LYS A 19 -14.72 16.29 -3.07
CA LYS A 19 -13.36 15.74 -3.01
C LYS A 19 -13.27 14.36 -3.68
N GLU A 20 -14.25 13.49 -3.43
CA GLU A 20 -14.33 12.16 -4.04
C GLU A 20 -14.52 12.23 -5.55
N ARG A 21 -15.46 13.06 -6.05
CA ARG A 21 -15.65 13.25 -7.50
C ARG A 21 -14.37 13.68 -8.21
N LEU A 22 -13.64 14.62 -7.62
CA LEU A 22 -12.35 15.10 -8.15
C LEU A 22 -11.30 13.98 -8.17
N TYR A 23 -11.22 13.18 -7.11
CA TYR A 23 -10.33 12.04 -7.02
C TYR A 23 -10.66 10.97 -8.07
N ASP A 24 -11.93 10.59 -8.20
CA ASP A 24 -12.38 9.56 -9.15
C ASP A 24 -12.19 10.01 -10.61
N ALA A 25 -12.45 11.29 -10.90
CA ALA A 25 -12.19 11.89 -12.19
C ALA A 25 -10.70 11.81 -12.56
N ALA A 26 -9.82 12.21 -11.63
CA ALA A 26 -8.38 12.14 -11.84
C ALA A 26 -7.88 10.71 -12.02
N LEU A 27 -8.35 9.78 -11.19
CA LEU A 27 -7.99 8.37 -11.31
C LEU A 27 -8.37 7.82 -12.68
N THR A 28 -9.57 8.13 -13.15
CA THR A 28 -10.01 7.69 -14.47
C THR A 28 -9.11 8.25 -15.58
N LEU A 29 -8.83 9.56 -15.56
CA LEU A 29 -7.95 10.19 -16.55
C LEU A 29 -6.51 9.62 -16.49
N PHE A 30 -5.96 9.40 -15.30
CA PHE A 30 -4.65 8.76 -15.16
C PHE A 30 -4.62 7.35 -15.76
N THR A 31 -5.70 6.58 -15.65
CA THR A 31 -5.79 5.25 -16.28
C THR A 31 -6.02 5.32 -17.80
N GLU A 32 -6.69 6.35 -18.30
CA GLU A 32 -7.04 6.51 -19.72
C GLU A 32 -5.88 7.08 -20.55
N GLN A 33 -5.22 8.14 -20.07
CA GLN A 33 -4.21 8.90 -20.82
C GLN A 33 -2.88 9.09 -20.09
N GLY A 34 -2.77 8.66 -18.83
CA GLY A 34 -1.56 8.77 -18.04
C GLY A 34 -1.48 10.06 -17.21
N TYR A 35 -0.57 10.05 -16.23
CA TYR A 35 -0.44 11.16 -15.27
C TYR A 35 0.03 12.46 -15.90
N ASP A 36 1.09 12.42 -16.73
CA ASP A 36 1.72 13.63 -17.29
C ASP A 36 0.77 14.37 -18.23
N GLU A 37 0.03 13.63 -19.06
CA GLU A 37 -0.93 14.16 -20.05
C GLU A 37 -2.24 14.62 -19.41
N THR A 38 -2.47 14.36 -18.12
CA THR A 38 -3.68 14.80 -17.42
C THR A 38 -3.48 16.17 -16.75
N SER A 39 -4.32 17.13 -17.14
CA SER A 39 -4.36 18.49 -16.59
C SER A 39 -5.41 18.66 -15.50
N ILE A 40 -5.24 19.69 -14.66
CA ILE A 40 -6.23 20.07 -13.64
C ILE A 40 -7.57 20.50 -14.27
N ASP A 41 -7.54 21.08 -15.48
CA ASP A 41 -8.75 21.51 -16.18
C ASP A 41 -9.60 20.31 -16.59
N GLU A 42 -9.00 19.29 -17.19
CA GLU A 42 -9.70 18.06 -17.58
C GLU A 42 -10.28 17.33 -16.35
N ILE A 43 -9.53 17.31 -15.23
CA ILE A 43 -10.02 16.74 -13.97
C ILE A 43 -11.26 17.51 -13.48
N ALA A 44 -11.20 18.84 -13.47
CA ALA A 44 -12.30 19.68 -13.01
C ALA A 44 -13.54 19.54 -13.91
N GLU A 45 -13.33 19.55 -15.24
CA GLU A 45 -14.37 19.35 -16.23
C GLU A 45 -15.04 17.98 -16.08
N ARG A 46 -14.25 16.90 -15.97
CA ARG A 46 -14.78 15.54 -15.79
C ARG A 46 -15.50 15.38 -14.45
N ALA A 47 -15.01 16.03 -13.40
CA ALA A 47 -15.67 16.05 -12.10
C ALA A 47 -16.90 16.95 -12.07
N ASP A 48 -17.22 17.67 -13.15
CA ASP A 48 -18.31 18.63 -13.28
C ASP A 48 -18.27 19.66 -12.12
N VAL A 49 -17.11 20.34 -12.02
CA VAL A 49 -16.87 21.46 -11.13
C VAL A 49 -16.00 22.52 -11.82
N ALA A 50 -16.08 23.77 -11.37
CA ALA A 50 -15.15 24.80 -11.85
C ALA A 50 -13.70 24.49 -11.44
N ARG A 51 -12.71 24.89 -12.26
CA ARG A 51 -11.27 24.78 -11.95
C ARG A 51 -10.91 25.31 -10.56
N GLY A 52 -11.46 26.46 -10.16
CA GLY A 52 -11.24 27.04 -8.84
C GLY A 52 -11.71 26.13 -7.69
N THR A 53 -12.70 25.27 -7.93
CA THR A 53 -13.15 24.27 -6.97
C THR A 53 -12.07 23.23 -6.71
N PHE A 54 -11.29 22.81 -7.71
CA PHE A 54 -10.16 21.89 -7.52
C PHE A 54 -9.22 22.41 -6.43
N PHE A 55 -8.81 23.68 -6.54
CA PHE A 55 -7.88 24.33 -5.61
C PHE A 55 -8.43 24.52 -4.19
N ASN A 56 -9.74 24.36 -3.99
CA ASN A 56 -10.33 24.30 -2.64
C ASN A 56 -10.06 22.96 -1.92
N TYR A 57 -9.71 21.91 -2.66
CA TYR A 57 -9.49 20.56 -2.13
C TYR A 57 -8.06 20.05 -2.30
N PHE A 58 -7.41 20.43 -3.40
CA PHE A 58 -6.07 19.98 -3.78
C PHE A 58 -5.27 21.19 -4.28
N GLN A 59 -4.14 21.48 -3.66
CA GLN A 59 -3.24 22.55 -4.11
C GLN A 59 -2.48 22.13 -5.37
N HIS A 60 -2.14 20.85 -5.47
CA HIS A 60 -1.35 20.29 -6.56
C HIS A 60 -1.94 18.97 -7.08
N LYS A 61 -1.53 18.53 -8.28
CA LYS A 61 -1.99 17.26 -8.87
C LYS A 61 -1.50 16.06 -8.04
N GLU A 62 -0.36 16.25 -7.40
CA GLU A 62 0.34 15.37 -6.46
C GLU A 62 -0.49 15.05 -5.20
N ASP A 63 -1.33 15.97 -4.73
CA ASP A 63 -2.16 15.76 -3.54
C ASP A 63 -3.20 14.63 -3.72
N LEU A 64 -3.53 14.31 -4.99
CA LEU A 64 -4.35 13.16 -5.34
C LEU A 64 -3.64 11.84 -5.04
N LEU A 65 -2.31 11.80 -5.19
CA LEU A 65 -1.48 10.63 -4.89
C LEU A 65 -1.43 10.37 -3.38
N SER A 66 -1.30 11.43 -2.57
CA SER A 66 -1.41 11.31 -1.11
C SER A 66 -2.79 10.80 -0.68
N THR A 67 -3.85 11.25 -1.35
CA THR A 67 -5.23 10.77 -1.09
C THR A 67 -5.38 9.29 -1.45
N TRP A 68 -4.70 8.82 -2.49
CA TRP A 68 -4.66 7.39 -2.81
C TRP A 68 -3.95 6.59 -1.73
N GLY A 69 -2.77 7.03 -1.27
CA GLY A 69 -2.05 6.39 -0.15
C GLY A 69 -2.93 6.27 1.10
N GLU A 70 -3.62 7.36 1.46
CA GLU A 70 -4.61 7.38 2.55
C GLU A 70 -5.70 6.32 2.38
N LYS A 71 -6.32 6.24 1.20
CA LYS A 71 -7.36 5.26 0.91
C LYS A 71 -6.82 3.83 1.00
N ARG A 72 -5.62 3.56 0.45
CA ARG A 72 -4.98 2.24 0.51
C ARG A 72 -4.67 1.82 1.94
N ARG A 73 -4.10 2.71 2.72
CA ARG A 73 -3.82 2.47 4.14
C ARG A 73 -5.09 2.21 4.93
N SER A 74 -6.12 3.03 4.77
CA SER A 74 -7.41 2.79 5.41
C SER A 74 -7.98 1.41 5.04
N ALA A 75 -7.93 1.04 3.76
CA ALA A 75 -8.41 -0.27 3.29
C ALA A 75 -7.59 -1.43 3.87
N LEU A 76 -6.26 -1.29 3.96
CA LEU A 76 -5.39 -2.27 4.60
C LEU A 76 -5.72 -2.43 6.09
N THR A 77 -5.87 -1.34 6.83
CA THR A 77 -6.27 -1.37 8.24
C THR A 77 -7.63 -2.05 8.42
N THR A 78 -8.61 -1.73 7.58
CA THR A 78 -9.93 -2.37 7.60
C THR A 78 -9.82 -3.87 7.35
N ALA A 79 -9.11 -4.30 6.31
CA ALA A 79 -8.94 -5.72 5.98
C ALA A 79 -8.18 -6.50 7.07
N LEU A 80 -7.18 -5.90 7.70
CA LEU A 80 -6.43 -6.53 8.79
C LEU A 80 -7.24 -6.64 10.10
N THR A 81 -8.14 -5.70 10.36
CA THR A 81 -9.02 -5.74 11.54
C THR A 81 -10.25 -6.63 11.34
N SER A 82 -10.79 -6.73 10.12
CA SER A 82 -12.03 -7.44 9.82
C SER A 82 -11.94 -8.96 9.95
N ASP A 83 -10.79 -9.59 9.68
CA ASP A 83 -10.75 -11.07 9.74
C ASP A 83 -10.82 -11.63 11.17
N GLY A 84 -10.87 -10.80 12.24
CA GLY A 84 -10.98 -11.25 13.63
C GLY A 84 -9.81 -12.11 14.14
N ARG A 85 -8.86 -12.44 13.27
CA ARG A 85 -7.64 -13.21 13.52
C ARG A 85 -6.53 -12.26 13.97
N GLY A 86 -6.71 -11.70 15.17
CA GLY A 86 -5.65 -11.02 15.92
C GLY A 86 -4.66 -12.00 16.57
N GLY A 87 -4.81 -13.31 16.32
CA GLY A 87 -3.96 -14.39 16.83
C GLY A 87 -3.14 -15.02 15.71
N GLY A 88 -1.92 -15.42 16.06
CA GLY A 88 -0.95 -16.05 15.17
C GLY A 88 0.48 -15.62 15.47
N SER A 89 1.43 -16.38 14.94
CA SER A 89 2.85 -16.01 14.90
C SER A 89 3.03 -14.69 14.14
N ALA A 90 4.09 -13.96 14.44
CA ALA A 90 4.49 -12.78 13.67
C ALA A 90 4.73 -13.12 12.20
N ALA A 91 5.22 -14.33 11.89
CA ALA A 91 5.37 -14.83 10.52
C ALA A 91 4.01 -14.95 9.80
N GLU A 92 2.98 -15.48 10.46
CA GLU A 92 1.62 -15.54 9.90
C GLU A 92 1.02 -14.15 9.70
N GLN A 93 1.27 -13.22 10.63
CA GLN A 93 0.83 -11.83 10.50
C GLN A 93 1.47 -11.15 9.29
N LEU A 94 2.77 -11.34 9.06
CA LEU A 94 3.46 -10.85 7.86
C LEU A 94 2.87 -11.47 6.58
N ARG A 95 2.64 -12.79 6.55
CA ARG A 95 2.03 -13.48 5.39
C ARG A 95 0.61 -12.94 5.11
N ARG A 96 -0.17 -12.65 6.15
CA ARG A 96 -1.51 -12.05 6.04
C ARG A 96 -1.47 -10.62 5.54
N CYS A 97 -0.49 -9.81 5.95
CA CYS A 97 -0.30 -8.48 5.40
C CYS A 97 0.06 -8.53 3.91
N MET A 98 1.02 -9.38 3.51
CA MET A 98 1.48 -9.53 2.12
C MET A 98 0.38 -10.03 1.16
N THR A 99 -0.21 -11.19 1.44
CA THR A 99 -1.67 -11.28 1.64
C THR A 99 -2.60 -10.24 1.00
N VAL A 100 -3.12 -9.44 1.91
CA VAL A 100 -4.06 -8.34 1.66
C VAL A 100 -3.49 -7.32 0.68
N LEU A 101 -2.21 -6.93 0.84
CA LEU A 101 -1.54 -5.98 -0.05
C LEU A 101 -1.51 -6.45 -1.51
N GLY A 102 -1.24 -7.75 -1.73
CA GLY A 102 -1.26 -8.39 -3.03
C GLY A 102 -2.65 -8.32 -3.65
N ARG A 103 -3.66 -8.84 -2.95
CA ARG A 103 -5.05 -8.89 -3.43
C ARG A 103 -5.62 -7.52 -3.75
N MET A 104 -5.46 -6.55 -2.84
CA MET A 104 -5.95 -5.18 -3.05
C MET A 104 -5.33 -4.51 -4.28
N SER A 105 -4.09 -4.87 -4.62
CA SER A 105 -3.40 -4.34 -5.80
C SER A 105 -3.82 -5.07 -7.07
N GLU A 106 -4.07 -6.38 -6.97
CA GLU A 106 -4.59 -7.22 -8.07
C GLU A 106 -6.03 -6.83 -8.47
N GLU A 107 -6.91 -6.59 -7.49
CA GLU A 107 -8.31 -6.21 -7.71
C GLU A 107 -8.47 -4.90 -8.50
N HIS A 108 -7.54 -3.97 -8.31
CA HIS A 108 -7.52 -2.65 -8.94
C HIS A 108 -6.24 -2.47 -9.77
N GLN A 109 -5.91 -3.46 -10.61
CA GLN A 109 -4.63 -3.51 -11.32
C GLN A 109 -4.33 -2.24 -12.13
N LYS A 110 -5.29 -1.77 -12.94
CA LYS A 110 -5.07 -0.62 -13.84
C LYS A 110 -4.87 0.66 -13.06
N GLU A 111 -5.73 0.90 -12.08
CA GLU A 111 -5.68 2.04 -11.16
C GLU A 111 -4.38 2.04 -10.36
N THR A 112 -4.01 0.89 -9.80
CA THR A 112 -2.78 0.72 -9.03
C THR A 112 -1.55 0.99 -9.89
N GLY A 113 -1.53 0.47 -11.12
CA GLY A 113 -0.45 0.76 -12.07
C GLY A 113 -0.34 2.24 -12.42
N ALA A 114 -1.47 2.87 -12.78
CA ALA A 114 -1.50 4.29 -13.14
C ALA A 114 -1.01 5.18 -12.00
N LEU A 115 -1.48 4.93 -10.77
CA LEU A 115 -1.13 5.73 -9.60
C LEU A 115 0.30 5.47 -9.11
N LEU A 116 0.78 4.23 -9.19
CA LEU A 116 2.19 3.94 -8.91
C LEU A 116 3.12 4.64 -9.90
N MET A 117 2.79 4.62 -11.19
CA MET A 117 3.58 5.32 -12.21
C MET A 117 3.52 6.83 -12.03
N ALA A 118 2.33 7.38 -11.71
CA ALA A 118 2.16 8.79 -11.37
C ALA A 118 3.06 9.20 -10.21
N TRP A 119 3.09 8.38 -9.16
CA TRP A 119 3.89 8.63 -7.97
C TRP A 119 5.40 8.57 -8.23
N VAL A 120 5.87 7.60 -9.01
CA VAL A 120 7.28 7.54 -9.45
C VAL A 120 7.65 8.76 -10.30
N ARG A 121 6.77 9.20 -11.21
CA ARG A 121 7.04 10.33 -12.12
C ARG A 121 6.99 11.70 -11.45
N ALA A 122 6.11 11.87 -10.48
CA ALA A 122 6.02 13.09 -9.68
C ALA A 122 7.24 13.28 -8.76
N GLY A 123 8.20 12.35 -8.75
CA GLY A 123 9.45 12.50 -8.02
C GLY A 123 9.28 12.41 -6.50
N HIS A 124 8.13 11.94 -6.03
CA HIS A 124 7.91 11.69 -4.61
C HIS A 124 8.84 10.55 -4.17
N PRO A 125 9.69 10.78 -3.17
CA PRO A 125 10.49 9.71 -2.60
C PRO A 125 9.57 8.61 -2.07
N LEU A 126 10.03 7.36 -2.10
CA LEU A 126 9.38 6.19 -1.48
C LEU A 126 9.19 6.30 0.06
N VAL A 127 9.42 7.48 0.62
CA VAL A 127 9.60 7.80 2.04
C VAL A 127 8.35 8.48 2.64
N GLU A 128 7.42 8.98 1.83
CA GLU A 128 6.26 9.76 2.32
C GLU A 128 5.10 8.92 2.87
N GLU A 129 5.17 7.59 2.79
CA GLU A 129 4.21 6.69 3.46
C GLU A 129 4.93 5.73 4.44
N PRO A 130 5.41 6.20 5.60
CA PRO A 130 6.15 5.38 6.57
C PRO A 130 5.29 4.27 7.18
N TYR A 131 3.96 4.38 7.09
CA TYR A 131 3.01 3.47 7.72
C TYR A 131 3.30 1.99 7.45
N LEU A 132 3.61 1.60 6.21
CA LEU A 132 3.89 0.19 5.92
C LEU A 132 5.18 -0.29 6.58
N ALA A 133 6.24 0.53 6.55
CA ALA A 133 7.48 0.20 7.24
C ALA A 133 7.26 0.09 8.75
N ASP A 134 6.49 1.02 9.34
CA ASP A 134 6.19 1.03 10.78
C ASP A 134 5.32 -0.17 11.18
N LEU A 135 4.31 -0.51 10.38
CA LEU A 135 3.46 -1.69 10.61
C LEU A 135 4.30 -2.96 10.58
N PHE A 136 5.16 -3.13 9.57
CA PHE A 136 6.04 -4.28 9.48
C PHE A 136 7.08 -4.31 10.61
N ALA A 137 7.62 -3.17 11.01
CA ALA A 137 8.54 -3.07 12.14
C ALA A 137 7.86 -3.50 13.45
N GLN A 138 6.59 -3.10 13.68
CA GLN A 138 5.82 -3.52 14.86
C GLN A 138 5.58 -5.03 14.89
N ILE A 139 5.23 -5.63 13.74
CA ILE A 139 5.06 -7.09 13.64
C ILE A 139 6.40 -7.79 13.88
N ALA A 140 7.49 -7.29 13.30
CA ALA A 140 8.84 -7.83 13.50
C ALA A 140 9.27 -7.76 14.98
N ALA A 141 9.07 -6.62 15.63
CA ALA A 141 9.36 -6.43 17.05
C ALA A 141 8.58 -7.42 17.93
N THR A 142 7.31 -7.67 17.61
CA THR A 142 6.48 -8.65 18.33
C THR A 142 7.04 -10.06 18.16
N GLY A 143 7.45 -10.45 16.95
CA GLY A 143 8.09 -11.75 16.71
C GLY A 143 9.40 -11.91 17.46
N MET A 144 10.23 -10.87 17.52
CA MET A 144 11.49 -10.87 18.30
C MET A 144 11.23 -11.03 19.80
N GLN A 145 10.27 -10.29 20.36
CA GLN A 145 9.89 -10.40 21.78
C GLN A 145 9.37 -11.80 22.17
N ARG A 146 8.77 -12.51 21.22
CA ARG A 146 8.27 -13.88 21.40
C ARG A 146 9.31 -14.96 21.10
N GLY A 147 10.54 -14.59 20.70
CA GLY A 147 11.58 -15.52 20.29
C GLY A 147 11.32 -16.21 18.94
N GLU A 148 10.38 -15.69 18.14
CA GLU A 148 10.06 -16.23 16.81
C GLU A 148 11.08 -15.75 15.75
N PHE A 149 11.65 -14.56 15.94
CA PHE A 149 12.64 -13.95 15.04
C PHE A 149 13.95 -13.66 15.77
N ARG A 150 15.05 -13.64 15.00
CA ARG A 150 16.40 -13.29 15.49
C ARG A 150 16.44 -11.90 16.16
N GLU A 151 16.99 -11.84 17.37
CA GLU A 151 17.01 -10.64 18.22
C GLU A 151 17.98 -9.54 17.76
N HIS A 152 18.99 -9.87 16.93
CA HIS A 152 20.03 -8.90 16.51
C HIS A 152 19.64 -8.04 15.29
N VAL A 153 18.40 -8.11 14.82
CA VAL A 153 17.90 -7.26 13.74
C VAL A 153 17.11 -6.12 14.34
N ALA A 154 17.47 -4.87 14.04
CA ALA A 154 16.63 -3.74 14.42
C ALA A 154 15.26 -3.86 13.70
N PRO A 155 14.12 -3.77 14.41
CA PRO A 155 12.79 -3.90 13.81
C PRO A 155 12.57 -2.93 12.63
N GLU A 156 13.14 -1.73 12.70
CA GLU A 156 13.07 -0.71 11.66
C GLU A 156 13.75 -1.16 10.37
N HIS A 157 14.86 -1.89 10.46
CA HIS A 157 15.52 -2.48 9.29
C HIS A 157 14.66 -3.58 8.66
N ALA A 158 14.01 -4.42 9.48
CA ALA A 158 13.10 -5.44 8.97
C ALA A 158 11.87 -4.79 8.30
N GLY A 159 11.30 -3.76 8.94
CA GLY A 159 10.15 -3.03 8.41
C GLY A 159 10.42 -2.36 7.07
N ASN A 160 11.55 -1.65 6.95
CA ASN A 160 11.96 -1.05 5.68
C ASN A 160 12.21 -2.11 4.60
N ALA A 161 12.92 -3.19 4.91
CA ALA A 161 13.17 -4.25 3.94
C ALA A 161 11.89 -4.92 3.43
N LEU A 162 10.91 -5.17 4.32
CA LEU A 162 9.61 -5.71 3.94
C LEU A 162 8.80 -4.75 3.06
N ARG A 163 8.82 -3.44 3.39
CA ARG A 163 8.21 -2.40 2.55
C ARG A 163 8.86 -2.36 1.17
N ASP A 164 10.18 -2.43 1.09
CA ASP A 164 10.92 -2.36 -0.17
C ASP A 164 10.68 -3.60 -1.04
N ILE A 165 10.57 -4.78 -0.44
CA ILE A 165 10.11 -6.00 -1.11
C ILE A 165 8.73 -5.78 -1.74
N TYR A 166 7.78 -5.22 -0.97
CA TYR A 166 6.43 -4.94 -1.45
C TYR A 166 6.43 -3.97 -2.63
N LEU A 167 7.06 -2.81 -2.48
CA LEU A 167 7.10 -1.77 -3.52
C LEU A 167 7.83 -2.25 -4.78
N GLY A 168 8.94 -2.98 -4.62
CA GLY A 168 9.69 -3.55 -5.72
C GLY A 168 8.90 -4.60 -6.50
N ALA A 169 8.21 -5.51 -5.80
CA ALA A 169 7.35 -6.50 -6.44
C ALA A 169 6.16 -5.84 -7.14
N LEU A 170 5.51 -4.88 -6.48
CA LEU A 170 4.40 -4.11 -7.04
C LEU A 170 4.80 -3.41 -8.34
N TYR A 171 5.95 -2.70 -8.33
CA TYR A 171 6.47 -2.00 -9.50
C TYR A 171 6.73 -2.95 -10.67
N ARG A 172 7.40 -4.08 -10.42
CA ARG A 172 7.65 -5.09 -11.46
C ARG A 172 6.36 -5.69 -12.00
N TRP A 173 5.43 -6.06 -11.13
CA TRP A 173 4.17 -6.67 -11.51
C TRP A 173 3.29 -5.72 -12.33
N CYS A 174 3.21 -4.42 -11.97
CA CYS A 174 2.50 -3.43 -12.77
C CYS A 174 3.08 -3.28 -14.19
N GLY A 175 4.39 -3.40 -14.35
CA GLY A 175 5.04 -3.38 -15.67
C GLY A 175 4.97 -4.69 -16.45
N ARG A 176 4.81 -5.83 -15.76
CA ARG A 176 4.75 -7.19 -16.33
C ARG A 176 3.82 -8.09 -15.49
N PRO A 177 2.50 -8.04 -15.74
CA PRO A 177 1.52 -8.77 -14.94
C PRO A 177 1.67 -10.29 -15.05
N ASP A 178 2.03 -10.78 -16.24
CA ASP A 178 2.24 -12.20 -16.54
C ASP A 178 3.67 -12.68 -16.20
N GLY A 179 4.26 -12.09 -15.15
CA GLY A 179 5.59 -12.45 -14.66
C GLY A 179 5.68 -13.91 -14.17
N PRO A 180 6.87 -14.35 -13.71
CA PRO A 180 7.15 -15.75 -13.40
C PRO A 180 6.24 -16.38 -12.34
N THR A 181 5.62 -15.58 -11.46
CA THR A 181 4.67 -16.03 -10.44
C THR A 181 3.20 -15.89 -10.85
N GLY A 182 2.91 -15.17 -11.94
CA GLY A 182 1.59 -14.89 -12.49
C GLY A 182 0.71 -13.94 -11.66
N THR A 183 0.95 -13.78 -10.36
CA THR A 183 0.24 -12.81 -9.51
C THR A 183 1.19 -12.14 -8.52
N LEU A 184 0.86 -10.89 -8.14
CA LEU A 184 1.63 -10.13 -7.15
C LEU A 184 1.65 -10.83 -5.79
N THR A 185 0.49 -11.34 -5.34
CA THR A 185 0.34 -12.07 -4.08
C THR A 185 1.33 -13.23 -3.99
N LYS A 186 1.47 -14.01 -5.07
CA LYS A 186 2.43 -15.12 -5.12
C LYS A 186 3.87 -14.64 -5.05
N GLU A 187 4.20 -13.54 -5.74
CA GLU A 187 5.55 -12.93 -5.68
C GLU A 187 5.89 -12.45 -4.27
N LEU A 188 4.96 -11.74 -3.62
CA LEU A 188 5.14 -11.23 -2.25
C LEU A 188 5.33 -12.36 -1.24
N LEU A 189 4.54 -13.43 -1.35
CA LEU A 189 4.66 -14.58 -0.45
C LEU A 189 5.98 -15.33 -0.66
N ALA A 190 6.45 -15.49 -1.90
CA ALA A 190 7.74 -16.10 -2.19
C ALA A 190 8.91 -15.25 -1.67
N ALA A 191 8.84 -13.93 -1.86
CA ALA A 191 9.87 -13.01 -1.35
C ALA A 191 9.89 -12.94 0.18
N LEU A 192 8.72 -12.97 0.83
CA LEU A 192 8.63 -13.06 2.28
C LEU A 192 9.21 -14.38 2.80
N ASP A 193 8.92 -15.50 2.14
CA ASP A 193 9.46 -16.81 2.51
C ASP A 193 10.99 -16.81 2.47
N LEU A 194 11.56 -16.23 1.41
CA LEU A 194 13.00 -16.03 1.29
C LEU A 194 13.57 -15.15 2.42
N MET A 195 12.86 -14.10 2.82
CA MET A 195 13.31 -13.23 3.91
C MET A 195 13.25 -13.92 5.28
N LEU A 196 12.26 -14.79 5.50
CA LEU A 196 12.09 -15.55 6.74
C LEU A 196 13.10 -16.70 6.87
N HIS A 197 13.46 -17.34 5.76
CA HIS A 197 14.30 -18.54 5.76
C HIS A 197 15.74 -18.30 5.27
N GLY A 198 16.00 -17.18 4.59
CA GLY A 198 17.29 -16.87 3.99
C GLY A 198 17.59 -17.69 2.73
N LEU A 199 18.67 -17.33 2.03
CA LEU A 199 19.17 -18.06 0.84
C LEU A 199 20.16 -19.18 1.18
N VAL A 200 20.80 -19.08 2.35
CA VAL A 200 21.84 -20.03 2.76
C VAL A 200 21.15 -21.32 3.20
N SER A 201 21.45 -22.42 2.54
CA SER A 201 21.05 -23.74 3.00
C SER A 201 21.62 -23.99 4.39
N SER A 202 20.80 -24.45 5.33
CA SER A 202 21.34 -24.96 6.60
C SER A 202 22.32 -26.08 6.27
N PRO A 203 23.53 -26.09 6.87
CA PRO A 203 24.47 -27.19 6.64
C PRO A 203 23.76 -28.49 6.96
N THR A 204 23.94 -29.49 6.10
CA THR A 204 23.39 -30.81 6.39
C THR A 204 24.05 -31.34 7.68
N PRO A 205 23.38 -32.18 8.49
CA PRO A 205 23.96 -32.69 9.73
C PRO A 205 25.34 -33.34 9.58
N GLU A 206 25.65 -33.85 8.39
CA GLU A 206 26.97 -34.41 8.04
C GLU A 206 28.08 -33.35 7.94
N GLU A 207 27.75 -32.10 7.56
CA GLU A 207 28.71 -31.01 7.40
C GLU A 207 29.01 -30.29 8.72
N ALA A 208 28.12 -30.38 9.72
CA ALA A 208 28.30 -29.76 11.04
C ALA A 208 29.28 -30.50 11.96
N THR A 209 29.76 -31.69 11.53
CA THR A 209 30.67 -32.55 12.34
C THR A 209 32.10 -32.59 11.78
N ARG A 210 32.43 -31.76 10.78
CA ARG A 210 33.78 -31.56 10.24
C ARG A 210 34.36 -30.22 10.65
#